data_AF-A0A8C5M024-F1
#
_entry.id   AF-A0A8C5M024-F1
#
_cell.length_a   1.000
_cell.length_b   1.000
_cell.length_c   1.000
_cell.angle_alpha   90.00
_cell.angle_beta   90.00
_cell.angle_gamma   90.00
#
_symmetry.space_group_name_H-M   'P 1'
#
loop_
_entity.id
_entity.type
_entity.pdbx_description
1 polymer ?
#
loop_
_entity_poly.entity_id
_entity_poly.type
_entity_poly.pdbx_seq_one_letter_code
_entity_poly.pdbx_strand_id
1 'polypeptide(L)'
;MPLMRKKNKAKEASFMLLESNEIATERHGGEPWEANGAAGLPPPPASLCPKLVFNTQLAHGSPTNRIEGFTNINGLYAKIAEAFLINPEEIRVGRG
;
A
#
# COMPACT_ATOMS: atom_id res chain seq x y z
N MET A 1 2.72 42.78 14.17
CA MET A 1 3.82 41.97 13.60
C MET A 1 3.19 40.77 12.89
N PRO A 2 3.38 40.56 11.58
CA PRO A 2 2.76 39.44 10.88
C PRO A 2 3.52 38.15 11.19
N LEU A 3 2.81 37.17 11.78
CA LEU A 3 3.37 35.87 12.16
C LEU A 3 3.56 35.00 10.91
N MET A 4 4.82 34.72 10.56
CA MET A 4 5.16 33.86 9.43
C MET A 4 4.70 32.42 9.71
N ARG A 5 3.76 31.91 8.91
CA ARG A 5 3.31 30.52 8.99
C ARG A 5 4.43 29.58 8.52
N LYS A 6 4.99 28.82 9.45
CA LYS A 6 5.92 27.71 9.19
C LYS A 6 5.18 26.65 8.36
N LYS A 7 5.48 26.59 7.05
CA LYS A 7 4.92 25.57 6.15
C LYS A 7 5.51 24.21 6.51
N ASN A 8 4.65 23.34 7.04
CA ASN A 8 5.00 21.97 7.40
C ASN A 8 4.90 21.09 6.14
N LYS A 9 6.06 20.78 5.54
CA LYS A 9 6.18 19.97 4.32
C LYS A 9 5.50 18.60 4.41
N ALA A 10 5.39 18.04 5.61
CA ALA A 10 4.68 16.79 5.86
C ALA A 10 3.15 16.89 5.62
N LYS A 11 2.53 18.05 5.88
CA LYS A 11 1.10 18.25 5.63
C LYS A 11 0.82 18.40 4.14
N GLU A 12 1.68 19.11 3.42
CA GLU A 12 1.59 19.27 1.97
C GLU A 12 1.81 17.92 1.26
N ALA A 13 2.77 17.11 1.70
CA ALA A 13 2.98 15.76 1.15
C ALA A 13 1.76 14.85 1.38
N SER A 14 1.14 14.93 2.56
CA SER A 14 -0.09 14.17 2.86
C SER A 14 -1.30 14.66 2.05
N PHE A 15 -1.39 15.97 1.78
CA PHE A 15 -2.44 16.56 0.95
C PHE A 15 -2.31 16.14 -0.52
N MET A 16 -1.08 16.13 -1.05
CA MET A 16 -0.78 15.69 -2.43
C MET A 16 -1.06 14.19 -2.66
N LEU A 17 -0.89 13.36 -1.62
CA LEU A 17 -1.22 11.94 -1.68
C LEU A 17 -2.73 11.68 -1.73
N LEU A 18 -3.53 12.51 -1.04
CA LEU A 18 -4.99 12.35 -1.00
C LEU A 18 -5.62 12.72 -2.36
N GLU A 19 -5.17 13.80 -2.98
CA GLU A 19 -5.67 14.27 -4.29
C GLU A 19 -5.39 13.25 -5.42
N SER A 20 -4.30 12.49 -5.31
CA SER A 20 -3.97 11.43 -6.28
C SER A 20 -4.89 10.20 -6.20
N ASN A 21 -5.76 10.11 -5.19
CA ASN A 21 -6.65 8.97 -4.95
C ASN A 21 -8.09 9.19 -5.46
N GLU A 22 -8.43 10.38 -5.98
CA GLU A 22 -9.80 10.79 -6.33
C GLU A 22 -10.17 10.54 -7.81
N ILE A 23 -9.36 9.80 -8.58
CA ILE A 23 -9.67 9.42 -9.98
C ILE A 23 -9.96 7.93 -10.06
N ALA A 24 -11.01 7.47 -9.38
CA ALA A 24 -11.68 6.19 -9.64
C ALA A 24 -13.01 6.11 -8.89
N THR A 25 -13.89 7.10 -9.06
CA THR A 25 -15.31 6.88 -8.78
C THR A 25 -16.05 7.07 -10.09
N GLU A 26 -16.35 5.96 -10.76
CA GLU A 26 -17.69 5.73 -11.28
C GLU A 26 -17.88 4.25 -11.67
N ARG A 27 -18.66 3.58 -10.81
CA ARG A 27 -19.54 2.40 -11.05
C ARG A 27 -19.00 1.01 -10.71
N HIS A 28 -19.90 0.24 -10.08
CA HIS A 28 -19.82 -1.15 -9.60
C HIS A 28 -19.16 -1.28 -8.21
N GLY A 29 -19.85 -1.48 -7.09
CA GLY A 29 -21.13 -2.17 -6.87
C GLY A 29 -20.90 -3.65 -6.63
N GLY A 30 -20.66 -4.03 -5.36
CA GLY A 30 -20.73 -5.42 -4.87
C GLY A 30 -19.43 -6.21 -4.95
N GLU A 31 -18.81 -6.43 -3.79
CA GLU A 31 -18.00 -7.63 -3.51
C GLU A 31 -18.84 -8.90 -3.82
N PRO A 32 -18.21 -10.00 -4.24
CA PRO A 32 -17.79 -10.92 -3.19
C PRO A 32 -16.36 -11.46 -3.34
N TRP A 33 -15.60 -11.33 -2.26
CA TRP A 33 -14.74 -12.37 -1.66
C TRP A 33 -14.72 -13.71 -2.42
N GLU A 34 -13.52 -14.12 -2.82
CA GLU A 34 -13.10 -15.51 -3.01
C GLU A 34 -14.06 -16.38 -3.85
N ALA A 35 -13.92 -16.34 -5.18
CA ALA A 35 -14.48 -17.36 -6.06
C ALA A 35 -13.70 -18.69 -5.97
N ASN A 36 -13.47 -19.21 -4.77
CA ASN A 36 -13.09 -20.60 -4.55
C ASN A 36 -14.34 -21.48 -4.73
N GLY A 37 -14.83 -21.62 -5.97
CA GLY A 37 -16.02 -22.44 -6.24
C GLY A 37 -16.67 -22.37 -7.62
N ALA A 38 -16.20 -21.55 -8.57
CA ALA A 38 -16.75 -21.55 -9.92
C ALA A 38 -16.10 -22.66 -10.77
N ALA A 39 -16.60 -23.89 -10.63
CA ALA A 39 -16.25 -25.01 -11.50
C ALA A 39 -16.55 -24.64 -12.98
N GLY A 40 -15.51 -24.35 -13.76
CA GLY A 40 -15.56 -24.38 -15.22
C GLY A 40 -15.32 -23.08 -15.99
N LEU A 41 -15.05 -21.94 -15.35
CA LEU A 41 -14.65 -20.72 -16.06
C LEU A 41 -13.12 -20.55 -16.05
N PRO A 42 -12.48 -20.24 -17.20
CA PRO A 42 -11.06 -19.94 -17.21
C PRO A 42 -10.78 -18.73 -16.31
N PRO A 43 -9.65 -18.71 -15.57
CA PRO A 43 -9.30 -17.57 -14.74
C PRO A 43 -9.28 -16.30 -15.61
N PRO A 44 -9.82 -15.18 -15.11
CA PRO A 44 -9.82 -13.93 -15.86
C PRO A 44 -8.39 -13.57 -16.25
N PRO A 45 -8.18 -13.03 -17.46
CA PRO A 45 -6.85 -12.69 -17.94
C PRO A 45 -6.20 -11.71 -16.97
N ALA A 46 -4.94 -11.99 -16.59
CA ALA A 46 -4.18 -11.21 -15.61
C ALA A 46 -4.07 -9.71 -15.95
N SER A 47 -4.37 -9.32 -17.19
CA SER A 47 -4.48 -7.93 -17.65
C SER A 47 -5.64 -7.14 -17.04
N LEU A 48 -6.62 -7.81 -16.42
CA LEU A 48 -7.78 -7.17 -15.79
C LEU A 48 -7.64 -6.98 -14.28
N CYS A 49 -6.58 -7.48 -13.67
CA CYS A 49 -6.32 -7.27 -12.25
C CYS A 49 -5.49 -5.99 -12.08
N PRO A 50 -6.07 -4.90 -11.50
CA PRO A 50 -5.30 -3.69 -11.22
C PRO A 50 -4.12 -4.03 -10.28
N LYS A 51 -2.93 -3.49 -10.57
CA LYS A 51 -1.78 -3.67 -9.68
C LYS A 51 -1.98 -2.86 -8.42
N LEU A 52 -2.03 -3.53 -7.29
CA LEU A 52 -2.07 -2.90 -5.97
C LEU A 52 -0.65 -2.51 -5.55
N VAL A 53 -0.36 -1.21 -5.61
CA VAL A 53 0.92 -0.64 -5.19
C VAL A 53 0.70 0.13 -3.88
N PHE A 54 1.49 -0.20 -2.86
CA PHE A 54 1.42 0.43 -1.55
C PHE A 54 2.70 1.19 -1.25
N ASN A 55 2.57 2.33 -0.57
CA ASN A 55 3.70 3.04 0.01
C ASN A 55 3.94 2.52 1.45
N THR A 56 5.19 2.33 1.83
CA THR A 56 5.59 1.80 3.15
C THR A 56 6.72 2.61 3.77
N GLN A 57 6.73 2.69 5.09
CA GLN A 57 7.72 3.37 5.90
C GLN A 57 7.90 2.62 7.23
N LEU A 58 9.13 2.54 7.74
CA LEU A 58 9.41 1.96 9.05
C LEU A 58 8.94 2.89 10.17
N ALA A 59 8.44 2.30 11.26
CA ALA A 59 7.84 3.04 12.38
C ALA A 59 8.82 4.00 13.09
N HIS A 60 10.12 3.71 13.07
CA HIS A 60 11.16 4.56 13.63
C HIS A 60 11.57 5.71 12.71
N GLY A 61 10.93 5.84 11.54
CA GLY A 61 11.23 6.84 10.52
C GLY A 61 12.26 6.33 9.51
N SER A 62 11.81 6.12 8.27
CA SER A 62 12.65 5.78 7.11
C SER A 62 12.21 6.59 5.88
N PRO A 63 12.97 6.58 4.77
CA PRO A 63 12.42 6.93 3.46
C PRO A 63 11.20 6.06 3.10
N THR A 64 10.32 6.60 2.25
CA THR A 64 9.13 5.87 1.77
C THR A 64 9.48 5.01 0.56
N ASN A 65 9.13 3.73 0.61
CA ASN A 65 9.31 2.78 -0.49
C ASN A 65 7.96 2.30 -1.03
N ARG A 66 7.96 1.72 -2.25
CA ARG A 66 6.78 1.12 -2.87
C ARG A 66 6.90 -0.40 -2.89
N ILE A 67 5.79 -1.08 -2.60
CA ILE A 67 5.69 -2.53 -2.60
C ILE A 67 4.40 -2.98 -3.32
N GLU A 68 4.47 -4.13 -3.98
CA GLU A 68 3.35 -4.74 -4.70
C GLU A 68 3.52 -6.26 -4.76
N GLY A 69 2.50 -6.98 -5.25
CA GLY A 69 2.61 -8.41 -5.56
C GLY A 69 2.61 -9.35 -4.35
N PHE A 70 1.94 -8.97 -3.26
CA PHE A 70 1.70 -9.84 -2.11
C PHE A 70 0.22 -10.23 -2.02
N THR A 71 -0.05 -11.45 -1.55
CA THR A 71 -1.42 -11.98 -1.38
C THR A 71 -1.77 -12.26 0.07
N ASN A 72 -0.78 -12.23 0.97
CA ASN A 72 -0.94 -12.50 2.39
C ASN A 72 0.05 -11.68 3.22
N ILE A 73 -0.10 -11.76 4.54
CA ILE A 73 0.72 -11.01 5.49
C ILE A 73 2.20 -11.40 5.46
N ASN A 74 2.52 -12.68 5.23
CA ASN A 74 3.91 -13.14 5.15
C ASN A 74 4.60 -12.57 3.90
N GLY A 75 3.90 -12.54 2.77
CA GLY A 75 4.36 -11.91 1.53
C GLY A 75 4.50 -10.40 1.67
N LEU A 76 3.59 -9.74 2.40
CA LEU A 76 3.71 -8.32 2.73
C LEU A 76 5.01 -8.03 3.49
N TYR A 77 5.28 -8.77 4.57
CA TYR A 77 6.51 -8.60 5.34
C TYR A 77 7.76 -8.91 4.51
N ALA A 78 7.75 -9.94 3.67
CA ALA A 78 8.85 -10.21 2.76
C ALA A 78 9.11 -9.03 1.81
N LYS A 79 8.06 -8.40 1.26
CA LYS A 79 8.19 -7.25 0.37
C LYS A 79 8.71 -5.99 1.07
N ILE A 80 8.30 -5.77 2.32
CA ILE A 80 8.83 -4.67 3.15
C ILE A 80 10.31 -4.92 3.45
N ALA A 81 10.68 -6.15 3.85
CA ALA A 81 12.06 -6.53 4.13
C ALA A 81 12.97 -6.34 2.93
N GLU A 82 12.54 -6.78 1.75
CA GLU A 82 13.23 -6.59 0.47
C GLU A 82 13.45 -5.09 0.18
N ALA A 83 12.41 -4.26 0.35
CA ALA A 83 12.48 -2.83 0.08
C ALA A 83 13.43 -2.07 1.03
N PHE A 84 13.62 -2.56 2.26
CA PHE A 84 14.47 -1.93 3.26
C PHE A 84 15.80 -2.67 3.50
N LEU A 85 16.08 -3.75 2.76
CA LEU A 85 17.27 -4.59 2.90
C LEU A 85 17.50 -5.09 4.34
N ILE A 86 16.42 -5.49 5.01
CA ILE A 86 16.41 -6.04 6.38
C ILE A 86 15.90 -7.48 6.37
N ASN A 87 16.11 -8.23 7.45
CA ASN A 87 15.47 -9.54 7.57
C ASN A 87 13.96 -9.39 7.86
N PRO A 88 13.09 -10.25 7.30
CA PRO A 88 11.64 -10.20 7.53
C PRO A 88 11.26 -10.38 9.02
N GLU A 89 12.07 -11.11 9.79
CA GLU A 89 11.89 -11.26 11.24
C GLU A 89 12.08 -9.95 12.00
N GLU A 90 12.85 -8.99 11.46
CA GLU A 90 13.14 -7.71 12.09
C GLU A 90 11.97 -6.70 11.97
N ILE A 91 10.99 -6.97 11.10
CA ILE A 91 9.84 -6.06 10.93
C ILE A 91 8.98 -5.99 12.19
N ARG A 92 9.02 -7.04 13.03
CA ARG A 92 8.30 -7.11 14.30
C ARG A 92 9.18 -6.79 15.50
N VAL A 93 10.07 -5.80 15.42
CA VAL A 93 10.83 -5.37 16.61
C VAL A 93 10.10 -4.24 17.32
N GLY A 94 9.04 -4.62 18.04
CA GLY A 94 8.66 -3.96 19.28
C GLY A 94 9.18 -4.82 20.41
N ARG A 95 10.34 -4.49 20.99
CA ARG A 95 10.74 -5.10 22.26
C ARG A 95 9.73 -4.66 23.32
N GLY A 96 8.85 -5.57 23.70
CA GLY A 96 7.97 -5.49 24.87
C GLY A 96 8.01 -6.84 25.56
#